data_AF-A0A328WJA9-F1
#
_entry.id   AF-A0A328WJA9-F1
#
_cell.length_a   1.000
_cell.length_b   1.000
_cell.length_c   1.000
_cell.angle_alpha   90.00
_cell.angle_beta   90.00
_cell.angle_gamma   90.00
#
_symmetry.space_group_name_H-M   'P 1'
#
loop_
_entity.id
_entity.type
_entity.pdbx_description
1 polymer ?
#
loop_
_entity_poly.entity_id
_entity_poly.type
_entity_poly.pdbx_seq_one_letter_code
_entity_poly.pdbx_strand_id
1 'polypeptide(L)' 'MKKIILLLMVLCFGLTYSQTIQSKNHATTGYVKPDGTIQDKNHATVGYIKNGTPLRKVLRTNTL' A
#
# COMPACT_ATOMS: atom_id res chain seq x y z
N MET A 1 -22.99 27.53 -3.18
CA MET A 1 -21.57 27.52 -3.61
C MET A 1 -20.64 26.93 -2.55
N LYS A 2 -20.34 27.62 -1.43
CA LYS A 2 -19.43 27.10 -0.37
C LYS A 2 -19.89 25.77 0.26
N LYS A 3 -21.19 25.59 0.47
CA LYS A 3 -21.77 24.33 1.00
C LYS A 3 -21.61 23.13 0.06
N ILE A 4 -21.60 23.37 -1.26
CA ILE A 4 -21.41 22.33 -2.27
C ILE A 4 -19.94 21.90 -2.31
N ILE A 5 -19.01 22.86 -2.22
CA ILE A 5 -17.57 22.57 -2.12
C ILE A 5 -17.26 21.75 -0.85
N LEU A 6 -17.88 22.11 0.28
CA LEU A 6 -17.73 21.37 1.53
C LEU A 6 -18.24 19.92 1.41
N LEU A 7 -19.40 19.72 0.76
CA LEU A 7 -19.98 18.40 0.52
C LEU A 7 -19.11 17.54 -0.41
N LEU A 8 -18.56 18.14 -1.47
CA LEU A 8 -17.66 17.47 -2.41
C LEU A 8 -16.33 17.08 -1.75
N MET A 9 -15.80 17.94 -0.88
CA MET A 9 -14.57 17.68 -0.13
C MET A 9 -14.76 16.49 0.82
N VAL A 10 -15.91 16.41 1.50
CA VAL A 10 -16.27 15.27 2.36
C VAL A 10 -16.38 13.95 1.56
N LEU A 11 -16.89 14.00 0.34
CA LEU A 11 -17.04 12.84 -0.53
C LEU A 11 -15.68 12.24 -0.95
N CYS A 12 -14.65 13.07 -1.14
CA CYS A 12 -13.33 12.63 -1.60
C CYS A 12 -12.49 11.92 -0.52
N PHE A 13 -12.74 12.15 0.77
CA PHE A 13 -11.92 11.54 1.85
C PHE A 13 -12.09 10.01 1.98
N GLY A 14 -13.12 9.42 1.37
CA GLY A 14 -13.41 7.98 1.48
C GLY A 14 -12.67 7.07 0.49
N LEU A 15 -11.86 7.62 -0.43
CA LEU A 15 -11.20 6.83 -1.48
C LEU A 15 -9.92 6.17 -0.95
N THR A 16 -10.05 5.20 -0.06
CA THR A 16 -8.92 4.37 0.39
C THR A 16 -8.58 3.35 -0.69
N TYR A 17 -7.39 3.45 -1.29
CA TYR A 17 -6.86 2.50 -2.28
C TYR A 17 -6.40 1.19 -1.62
N SER A 18 -7.36 0.37 -1.20
CA SER A 18 -7.09 -1.02 -0.80
C SER A 18 -6.95 -1.89 -2.06
N GLN A 19 -6.06 -2.88 -2.04
CA GLN A 19 -5.84 -3.80 -3.14
C GLN A 19 -6.13 -5.25 -2.71
N THR A 20 -6.59 -6.08 -3.63
CA THR A 20 -6.84 -7.51 -3.40
C THR A 20 -5.74 -8.36 -4.01
N ILE A 21 -5.41 -9.47 -3.34
CA ILE A 21 -4.46 -10.47 -3.83
C ILE A 21 -5.26 -11.67 -4.31
N GLN A 22 -5.16 -12.03 -5.58
CA GLN A 22 -5.90 -13.14 -6.17
C GLN A 22 -4.96 -14.27 -6.62
N SER A 23 -5.44 -15.50 -6.49
CA SER A 23 -4.80 -16.68 -7.07
C SER A 23 -5.08 -16.77 -8.58
N LYS A 24 -4.38 -17.67 -9.28
CA LYS A 24 -4.59 -17.96 -10.71
C LYS A 24 -6.06 -18.33 -11.04
N ASN A 25 -6.78 -18.94 -10.09
CA ASN A 25 -8.17 -19.33 -10.26
C ASN A 25 -9.16 -18.21 -9.84
N HIS A 26 -8.70 -16.95 -9.80
CA HIS A 26 -9.48 -15.76 -9.38
C HIS A 26 -10.01 -15.76 -7.95
N ALA A 27 -9.62 -16.74 -7.12
CA ALA A 27 -9.96 -16.72 -5.71
C ALA A 27 -9.15 -15.67 -4.96
N THR A 28 -9.80 -14.85 -4.12
CA THR A 28 -9.13 -13.90 -3.23
C THR A 28 -8.38 -14.65 -2.13
N THR A 29 -7.08 -14.34 -2.01
CA THR A 29 -6.16 -14.97 -1.06
C THR A 29 -5.70 -14.02 0.04
N GLY A 30 -5.84 -12.71 -0.18
CA GLY A 30 -5.46 -11.69 0.79
C GLY A 30 -5.74 -10.27 0.32
N TYR A 31 -5.32 -9.31 1.13
CA TYR A 31 -5.54 -7.89 0.95
C TYR A 31 -4.29 -7.09 1.30
N VAL A 32 -4.06 -5.99 0.58
CA VAL A 32 -3.05 -4.99 0.91
C VAL A 32 -3.77 -3.71 1.32
N LYS A 33 -3.58 -3.30 2.57
CA LYS A 33 -4.15 -2.08 3.12
C LYS A 33 -3.34 -0.85 2.69
N PRO A 34 -3.97 0.35 2.68
CA PRO A 34 -3.29 1.60 2.32
C PRO A 34 -2.08 1.95 3.18
N ASP A 35 -2.01 1.42 4.42
CA ASP A 35 -0.89 1.60 5.35
C ASP A 35 0.28 0.64 5.07
N GLY A 36 0.16 -0.22 4.05
CA GLY A 36 1.16 -1.22 3.70
C GLY A 36 1.01 -2.55 4.44
N THR A 37 0.00 -2.72 5.32
CA THR A 37 -0.29 -3.99 5.99
C THR A 37 -0.85 -5.01 5.00
N ILE A 38 -0.29 -6.22 5.00
CA ILE A 38 -0.78 -7.35 4.20
C ILE A 38 -1.55 -8.29 5.11
N GLN A 39 -2.77 -8.64 4.70
CA GLN A 39 -3.63 -9.60 5.39
C GLN A 39 -3.95 -10.79 4.50
N ASP A 40 -4.16 -11.95 5.11
CA ASP A 40 -4.74 -13.10 4.41
C ASP A 40 -6.25 -12.94 4.19
N LYS A 41 -6.88 -13.90 3.51
CA LYS A 41 -8.34 -13.93 3.31
C LYS A 41 -9.16 -14.00 4.60
N ASN A 42 -8.55 -14.40 5.72
CA ASN A 42 -9.18 -14.45 7.05
C ASN A 42 -8.95 -13.15 7.85
N HIS A 43 -8.37 -12.12 7.23
CA HIS A 43 -8.02 -10.82 7.83
C HIS A 43 -6.92 -10.89 8.91
N ALA A 44 -6.18 -12.00 8.97
CA ALA A 44 -4.98 -12.09 9.81
C ALA A 44 -3.82 -11.35 9.12
N THR A 45 -3.07 -10.56 9.88
CA THR A 45 -1.88 -9.88 9.35
C THR A 45 -0.77 -10.90 9.09
N VAL A 46 -0.27 -10.93 7.86
CA VAL A 46 0.81 -11.84 7.42
C VAL A 46 2.10 -11.11 7.06
N GLY A 47 2.08 -9.78 6.96
CA GLY A 47 3.28 -9.00 6.68
C GLY A 47 3.02 -7.51 6.47
N TYR A 48 4.09 -6.79 6.12
CA TYR A 48 4.07 -5.36 5.85
C TYR A 48 4.97 -5.00 4.67
N ILE A 49 4.54 -4.07 3.83
CA ILE A 49 5.35 -3.46 2.78
C ILE A 49 6.09 -2.28 3.38
N LYS A 50 7.42 -2.39 3.48
CA LYS A 50 8.30 -1.30 3.91
C LYS A 50 9.03 -0.74 2.71
N ASN A 51 8.97 0.57 2.51
CA ASN A 51 9.86 1.23 1.55
C ASN A 51 11.30 1.03 2.02
N GLY A 52 12.07 0.24 1.27
CA GLY A 52 13.48 0.05 1.54
C GLY A 52 14.23 1.35 1.33
N THR A 53 14.93 1.83 2.35
CA THR A 53 15.99 2.82 2.14
C THR A 53 17.03 2.18 1.21
N PRO A 54 17.31 2.74 0.03
CA PRO A 54 18.31 2.16 -0.86
C PRO A 54 19.64 2.19 -0.12
N LEU A 55 20.15 1.00 0.22
CA LEU A 55 21.48 0.86 0.80
C LEU A 55 22.46 1.39 -0.25
N ARG A 56 23.01 2.58 -0.01
CA ARG A 56 24.06 3.18 -0.84
C ARG A 56 25.21 2.17 -0.87
N LYS A 57 25.36 1.45 -1.98
CA LYS A 57 26.49 0.57 -2.23
C LYS A 57 27.73 1.47 -2.30
N VAL A 58 28.43 1.61 -1.18
CA VAL A 58 29.70 2.35 -1.12
C VAL A 58 30.71 1.52 -1.92
N LEU A 59 30.82 1.83 -3.21
CA LEU A 59 31.93 1.37 -4.04
C LEU A 59 33.18 2.06 -3.50
N ARG A 60 33.99 1.34 -2.74
CA ARG A 60 35.37 1.76 -2.45
C ARG A 60 36.15 1.63 -3.76
N THR A 61 36.29 2.71 -4.51
CA THR A 61 37.33 2.79 -5.55
C THR A 61 38.66 2.96 -4.83
N ASN A 62 39.48 1.91 -4.88
CA ASN A 62 40.86 1.96 -4.45
C ASN A 62 41.64 2.65 -5.56
N THR A 63 42.05 3.90 -5.33
CA THR A 63 42.94 4.64 -6.23
C THR A 63 44.36 4.23 -5.91
N LEU A 64 45.06 3.65 -6.88
CA LEU A 64 46.52 3.64 -6.95
C LEU A 64 46.96 4.88 -7.75
#